data_AF-A0A381W1Q1-F1
#
_entry.id   AF-A0A381W1Q1-F1
#
_cell.length_a   1.000
_cell.length_b   1.000
_cell.length_c   1.000
_cell.angle_alpha   90.00
_cell.angle_beta   90.00
_cell.angle_gamma   90.00
#
_symmetry.space_group_name_H-M   'P 1'
#
loop_
_entity.id
_entity.type
_entity.pdbx_description
1 polymer ?
#
loop_
_entity_poly.entity_id
_entity_poly.type
_entity_poly.pdbx_seq_one_letter_code
_entity_poly.pdbx_strand_id
1 'polypeptide(L)'
;MKRRDFIKKTGVITGGAVLSGVPMISAFGQSTNPTKGGVIRWGHSETSQNIDMHQTGTASTHRTMNNIMESLYWPDENLVFQPVLATGTEISSDGLTYTIGLRKDVKFHNGQPMTAADVKYSIDRILNPDTGATSYNDFKNITEVVAVDDHTVRIHRSAVDPFFIYRIGGMGGGVVMPEGSGDVQGTDPIGTGPFQFVSRT
;
A
#
# COMPACT_ATOMS: atom_id res chain seq x y z
N MET A 1 -5.29 12.71 7.57
CA MET A 1 -6.50 11.97 8.03
C MET A 1 -6.28 10.47 7.78
N LYS A 2 -6.71 9.53 8.63
CA LYS A 2 -6.41 8.09 8.38
C LYS A 2 -7.13 7.63 7.11
N ARG A 3 -6.41 7.07 6.13
CA ARG A 3 -6.93 6.63 4.80
C ARG A 3 -8.20 5.77 4.89
N ARG A 4 -8.31 4.91 5.92
CA ARG A 4 -9.50 4.07 6.19
C ARG A 4 -10.67 4.84 6.82
N ASP A 5 -10.42 5.95 7.52
CA ASP A 5 -11.45 6.79 8.14
C ASP A 5 -12.10 7.73 7.12
N PHE A 6 -11.35 8.15 6.09
CA PHE A 6 -11.91 8.90 4.96
C PHE A 6 -13.00 8.10 4.22
N ILE A 7 -12.78 6.80 4.02
CA ILE A 7 -13.78 5.89 3.44
C ILE A 7 -15.02 5.76 4.33
N LYS A 8 -14.90 5.97 5.65
CA LYS A 8 -16.00 5.83 6.62
C LYS A 8 -16.80 7.12 6.87
N LYS A 9 -16.24 8.32 6.61
CA LYS A 9 -16.79 9.60 7.11
C LYS A 9 -17.64 10.42 6.14
N THR A 10 -17.90 9.99 4.91
CA THR A 10 -18.73 10.73 3.92
C THR A 10 -20.25 10.68 4.18
N GLY A 11 -20.68 10.66 5.45
CA GLY A 11 -22.03 10.22 5.83
C GLY A 11 -22.94 11.16 6.61
N VAL A 12 -22.65 12.46 6.84
CA VAL A 12 -23.63 13.36 7.51
C VAL A 12 -23.40 14.84 7.14
N ILE A 13 -24.35 15.48 6.45
CA ILE A 13 -24.63 16.92 6.56
C ILE A 13 -26.16 17.13 6.52
N THR A 14 -26.73 17.62 7.62
CA THR A 14 -28.12 18.08 7.78
C THR A 14 -28.24 19.57 7.43
N GLY A 15 -29.27 19.95 6.68
CA GLY A 15 -29.45 21.31 6.13
C GLY A 15 -30.60 22.15 6.72
N GLY A 16 -30.80 23.32 6.10
CA GLY A 16 -31.91 24.28 6.27
C GLY A 16 -31.39 25.73 6.19
N ALA A 17 -31.97 26.75 5.54
CA ALA A 17 -33.28 26.95 4.90
C ALA A 17 -33.22 28.06 3.80
N VAL A 18 -34.32 28.20 3.03
CA VAL A 18 -34.50 28.94 1.75
C VAL A 18 -35.04 30.36 1.95
N LEU A 19 -34.69 31.32 1.07
CA LEU A 19 -35.56 32.46 0.69
C LEU A 19 -35.38 32.86 -0.80
N SER A 20 -36.45 33.40 -1.37
CA SER A 20 -36.93 33.49 -2.76
C SER A 20 -36.22 34.41 -3.77
N GLY A 21 -36.26 34.03 -5.07
CA GLY A 21 -36.63 34.99 -6.14
C GLY A 21 -35.62 35.33 -7.27
N VAL A 22 -35.07 34.35 -8.01
CA VAL A 22 -34.42 34.55 -9.33
C VAL A 22 -34.61 33.26 -10.15
N PRO A 23 -34.80 33.26 -11.49
CA PRO A 23 -34.69 32.03 -12.28
C PRO A 23 -33.21 31.61 -12.32
N MET A 24 -32.79 30.96 -11.25
CA MET A 24 -31.57 30.16 -11.23
C MET A 24 -31.75 29.08 -12.27
N ILE A 25 -30.84 29.04 -13.25
CA ILE A 25 -30.45 27.81 -13.93
C ILE A 25 -30.39 26.78 -12.81
N SER A 26 -31.32 25.82 -12.81
CA SER A 26 -31.30 24.73 -11.85
C SER A 26 -30.03 23.95 -12.15
N ALA A 27 -28.94 24.31 -11.45
CA ALA A 27 -27.82 23.44 -11.24
C ALA A 27 -28.46 22.15 -10.73
N PHE A 28 -28.50 21.15 -11.58
CA PHE A 28 -28.95 19.82 -11.24
C PHE A 28 -28.36 19.50 -9.88
N GLY A 29 -29.25 19.28 -8.91
CA GLY A 29 -28.88 18.91 -7.57
C GLY A 29 -27.89 17.77 -7.68
N GLN A 30 -26.62 18.07 -7.38
CA GLN A 30 -25.63 17.06 -7.20
C GLN A 30 -26.16 16.26 -6.01
N SER A 31 -26.64 15.04 -6.29
CA SER A 31 -27.11 14.12 -5.26
C SER A 31 -26.09 14.15 -4.13
N THR A 32 -26.49 14.70 -2.99
CA THR A 32 -25.61 14.83 -1.82
C THR A 32 -25.35 13.48 -1.17
N ASN A 33 -26.09 12.45 -1.58
CA ASN A 33 -25.84 11.07 -1.21
C ASN A 33 -24.78 10.48 -2.15
N PRO A 34 -23.64 9.98 -1.62
CA PRO A 34 -22.70 9.20 -2.40
C PRO A 34 -23.41 8.01 -3.03
N THR A 35 -23.46 7.97 -4.36
CA THR A 35 -23.95 6.80 -5.08
C THR A 35 -22.91 5.68 -4.95
N LYS A 36 -23.32 4.54 -4.41
CA LYS A 36 -22.48 3.33 -4.40
C LYS A 36 -22.50 2.67 -5.77
N GLY A 37 -21.34 2.21 -6.22
CA GLY A 37 -21.18 1.57 -7.53
C GLY A 37 -20.94 2.58 -8.66
N GLY A 38 -20.38 2.07 -9.76
CA GLY A 38 -19.97 2.87 -10.91
C GLY A 38 -18.61 2.44 -11.43
N VAL A 39 -18.28 2.91 -12.64
CA VAL A 39 -16.98 2.67 -13.27
C VAL A 39 -16.28 4.01 -13.44
N ILE A 40 -15.13 4.18 -12.78
CA ILE A 40 -14.24 5.29 -13.05
C ILE A 40 -13.40 4.92 -14.27
N ARG A 41 -13.60 5.63 -15.38
CA ARG A 41 -12.70 5.56 -16.54
C ARG A 41 -11.63 6.62 -16.37
N TRP A 42 -10.43 6.19 -16.05
CA TRP A 42 -9.29 7.07 -15.86
C TRP A 42 -8.35 6.97 -17.05
N GLY A 43 -8.03 8.10 -17.66
CA GLY A 43 -7.04 8.19 -18.74
C GLY A 43 -5.64 8.41 -18.16
N HIS A 44 -4.67 7.63 -18.63
CA HIS A 44 -3.26 7.78 -18.27
C HIS A 44 -2.42 8.02 -19.52
N SER A 45 -1.47 8.96 -19.47
CA SER A 45 -0.65 9.36 -20.63
C SER A 45 0.42 8.34 -21.01
N GLU A 46 0.68 7.36 -20.14
CA GLU A 46 1.75 6.39 -20.25
C GLU A 46 1.17 4.98 -20.11
N THR A 47 1.74 4.01 -20.84
CA THR A 47 1.40 2.60 -20.58
C THR A 47 2.14 2.10 -19.34
N SER A 48 1.52 1.18 -18.60
CA SER A 48 2.23 0.45 -17.54
C SER A 48 3.17 -0.56 -18.20
N GLN A 49 4.39 -0.71 -17.69
CA GLN A 49 5.41 -1.58 -18.27
C GLN A 49 5.45 -2.94 -17.55
N ASN A 50 6.45 -3.18 -16.71
CA ASN A 50 6.42 -4.30 -15.78
C ASN A 50 5.51 -3.93 -14.60
N ILE A 51 4.57 -4.80 -14.25
CA ILE A 51 3.61 -4.62 -13.15
C ILE A 51 4.02 -5.32 -11.85
N ASP A 52 5.13 -6.08 -11.88
CA ASP A 52 5.77 -6.56 -10.67
C ASP A 52 6.39 -5.39 -9.91
N MET A 53 5.84 -5.11 -8.73
CA MET A 53 6.20 -3.94 -7.93
C MET A 53 7.60 -3.99 -7.31
N HIS A 54 8.25 -5.16 -7.22
CA HIS A 54 9.66 -5.21 -6.81
C HIS A 54 10.62 -4.95 -7.98
N GLN A 55 10.22 -5.30 -9.21
CA GLN A 55 11.05 -5.16 -10.41
C GLN A 55 10.79 -3.87 -11.20
N THR A 56 9.65 -3.21 -11.00
CA THR A 56 9.33 -1.96 -11.68
C THR A 56 9.93 -0.76 -10.94
N GLY A 57 10.32 0.27 -11.69
CA GLY A 57 10.72 1.58 -11.17
C GLY A 57 9.89 2.71 -11.75
N THR A 58 8.80 2.39 -12.45
CA THR A 58 8.07 3.35 -13.27
C THR A 58 6.90 3.98 -12.52
N ALA A 59 6.82 5.31 -12.55
CA ALA A 59 5.74 6.04 -11.91
C ALA A 59 4.36 5.70 -12.49
N SER A 60 4.27 5.41 -13.79
CA SER A 60 3.02 4.99 -14.44
C SER A 60 2.46 3.70 -13.84
N THR A 61 3.31 2.68 -13.70
CA THR A 61 2.93 1.41 -13.06
C THR A 61 2.50 1.62 -11.61
N HIS A 62 3.28 2.38 -10.84
CA HIS A 62 2.95 2.62 -9.43
C HIS A 62 1.57 3.27 -9.27
N ARG A 63 1.17 4.23 -10.12
CA ARG A 63 -0.14 4.90 -10.04
C ARG A 63 -1.31 3.90 -10.08
N THR A 64 -1.19 2.85 -10.89
CA THR A 64 -2.20 1.79 -10.98
C THR A 64 -2.04 0.79 -9.84
N MET A 65 -0.83 0.25 -9.64
CA MET A 65 -0.55 -0.87 -8.75
C MET A 65 -0.70 -0.53 -7.26
N ASN A 66 -0.56 0.73 -6.85
CA ASN A 66 -0.80 1.16 -5.46
C ASN A 66 -2.28 1.04 -5.00
N ASN A 67 -3.19 0.76 -5.95
CA ASN A 67 -4.59 0.43 -5.63
C ASN A 67 -4.78 -1.08 -5.40
N ILE A 68 -3.82 -1.90 -5.83
CA ILE A 68 -3.83 -3.36 -5.77
C ILE A 68 -2.94 -3.86 -4.63
N MET A 69 -1.75 -3.28 -4.47
CA MET A 69 -0.76 -3.68 -3.48
C MET A 69 -0.61 -2.61 -2.40
N GLU A 70 -0.25 -3.04 -1.20
CA GLU A 70 0.03 -2.15 -0.08
C GLU A 70 1.36 -2.52 0.57
N SER A 71 1.95 -1.52 1.22
CA SER A 71 3.18 -1.62 2.01
C SER A 71 2.84 -1.52 3.50
N LEU A 72 3.81 -1.79 4.38
CA LEU A 72 3.62 -1.71 5.84
C LEU A 72 3.16 -0.31 6.28
N TYR A 73 3.68 0.72 5.64
CA TYR A 73 3.41 2.14 5.89
C TYR A 73 3.02 2.87 4.62
N TRP A 74 2.30 3.98 4.74
CA TRP A 74 1.93 4.83 3.60
C TRP A 74 1.88 6.31 3.99
N PRO A 75 2.36 7.24 3.15
CA PRO A 75 2.26 8.66 3.42
C PRO A 75 0.81 9.15 3.43
N ASP A 76 0.45 9.96 4.42
CA ASP A 76 -0.81 10.71 4.42
C ASP A 76 -0.74 11.97 3.53
N GLU A 77 -1.80 12.79 3.56
CA GLU A 77 -1.88 14.03 2.77
C GLU A 77 -0.76 15.04 3.09
N ASN A 78 -0.10 14.92 4.24
CA ASN A 78 1.02 15.77 4.66
C ASN A 78 2.37 15.09 4.45
N LEU A 79 2.39 13.97 3.70
CA LEU A 79 3.57 13.13 3.46
C LEU A 79 4.15 12.47 4.72
N VAL A 80 3.35 12.36 5.78
CA VAL A 80 3.76 11.66 7.01
C VAL A 80 3.38 10.19 6.89
N PHE A 81 4.34 9.29 7.09
CA PHE A 81 4.13 7.86 6.95
C PHE A 81 3.30 7.30 8.11
N GLN A 82 2.13 6.78 7.79
CA GLN A 82 1.18 6.18 8.72
C GLN A 82 1.16 4.66 8.57
N PRO A 83 0.92 3.89 9.66
CA PRO A 83 0.76 2.45 9.57
C PRO A 83 -0.44 2.06 8.68
N VAL A 84 -0.21 1.16 7.70
CA VAL A 84 -1.24 0.59 6.83
C VAL A 84 -1.41 -0.89 7.12
N LEU A 85 -0.46 -1.74 6.74
CA LEU A 85 -0.47 -3.16 7.10
C LEU A 85 0.14 -3.40 8.49
N ALA A 86 1.00 -2.48 8.93
CA ALA A 86 1.51 -2.47 10.29
C ALA A 86 0.52 -1.85 11.29
N THR A 87 0.70 -2.18 12.57
CA THR A 87 0.08 -1.48 13.71
C THR A 87 1.00 -0.45 14.34
N GLY A 88 2.32 -0.61 14.17
CA GLY A 88 3.36 0.29 14.68
C GLY A 88 4.74 -0.37 14.63
N THR A 89 5.79 0.40 14.93
CA THR A 89 7.17 -0.06 15.01
C THR A 89 7.81 0.39 16.31
N GLU A 90 8.52 -0.53 16.97
CA GLU A 90 9.48 -0.25 18.03
C GLU A 90 10.91 -0.32 17.46
N ILE A 91 11.74 0.66 17.82
CA ILE A 91 13.14 0.75 17.37
C ILE A 91 14.03 0.57 18.60
N SER A 92 15.02 -0.32 18.52
CA SER A 92 16.01 -0.51 19.57
C SER A 92 16.84 0.74 19.83
N SER A 93 17.44 0.84 21.01
CA SER A 93 18.25 2.01 21.42
C SER A 93 19.47 2.28 20.53
N ASP A 94 19.99 1.25 19.86
CA ASP A 94 21.10 1.36 18.90
C ASP A 94 20.62 1.73 17.48
N GLY A 95 19.31 1.75 17.21
CA GLY A 95 18.74 2.06 15.90
C GLY A 95 18.91 0.96 14.84
N LEU A 96 19.30 -0.26 15.23
CA LEU A 96 19.62 -1.35 14.31
C LEU A 96 18.54 -2.44 14.24
N THR A 97 17.63 -2.50 15.21
CA THR A 97 16.55 -3.47 15.25
C THR A 97 15.19 -2.78 15.22
N TYR A 98 14.33 -3.24 14.31
CA TYR A 98 12.97 -2.75 14.13
C TYR A 98 12.00 -3.89 14.39
N THR A 99 11.13 -3.75 15.40
CA THR A 99 10.06 -4.73 15.68
C THR A 99 8.74 -4.13 15.23
N ILE A 100 8.10 -4.76 14.25
CA ILE A 100 6.91 -4.25 13.57
C ILE A 100 5.74 -5.19 13.87
N GLY A 101 4.68 -4.65 14.46
CA GLY A 101 3.42 -5.36 14.63
C GLY A 101 2.57 -5.29 13.35
N LEU A 102 1.85 -6.35 13.04
CA LEU A 102 1.02 -6.48 11.85
C LEU A 102 -0.47 -6.54 12.19
N ARG A 103 -1.30 -6.05 11.27
CA ARG A 103 -2.75 -6.19 11.36
C ARG A 103 -3.18 -7.64 11.20
N LYS A 104 -4.19 -8.04 11.98
CA LYS A 104 -4.77 -9.39 11.97
C LYS A 104 -5.98 -9.52 11.03
N ASP A 105 -6.52 -8.40 10.56
CA ASP A 105 -7.75 -8.33 9.74
C ASP A 105 -7.47 -8.29 8.22
N VAL A 106 -6.22 -8.51 7.81
CA VAL A 106 -5.80 -8.36 6.41
C VAL A 106 -5.82 -9.72 5.70
N LYS A 107 -6.38 -9.70 4.49
CA LYS A 107 -6.32 -10.81 3.54
C LYS A 107 -5.81 -10.31 2.21
N PHE A 108 -5.08 -11.17 1.51
CA PHE A 108 -4.77 -10.97 0.11
C PHE A 108 -6.01 -11.20 -0.77
N HIS A 109 -5.96 -10.73 -2.01
CA HIS A 109 -7.04 -10.92 -2.98
C HIS A 109 -7.34 -12.39 -3.29
N ASN A 110 -6.37 -13.29 -3.09
CA ASN A 110 -6.56 -14.75 -3.20
C ASN A 110 -7.25 -15.38 -1.97
N GLY A 111 -7.59 -14.58 -0.95
CA GLY A 111 -8.28 -15.01 0.27
C GLY A 111 -7.38 -15.47 1.42
N GLN A 112 -6.07 -15.65 1.19
CA GLN A 112 -5.13 -16.01 2.26
C GLN A 112 -4.97 -14.86 3.26
N PRO A 113 -4.88 -15.14 4.58
CA PRO A 113 -4.53 -14.13 5.57
C PRO A 113 -3.09 -13.66 5.35
N MET A 114 -2.83 -12.37 5.58
CA MET A 114 -1.48 -11.84 5.58
C MET A 114 -0.81 -12.11 6.94
N THR A 115 0.43 -12.57 6.91
CA THR A 115 1.24 -12.90 8.09
C THR A 115 2.65 -12.29 8.02
N ALA A 116 3.43 -12.46 9.08
CA ALA A 116 4.83 -12.09 9.14
C ALA A 116 5.71 -12.85 8.12
N ALA A 117 5.30 -14.07 7.72
CA ALA A 117 6.02 -14.84 6.70
C ALA A 117 5.97 -14.14 5.34
N ASP A 118 4.85 -13.50 4.99
CA ASP A 118 4.69 -12.76 3.74
C ASP A 118 5.58 -11.51 3.70
N VAL A 119 5.70 -10.81 4.83
CA VAL A 119 6.61 -9.66 4.96
C VAL A 119 8.06 -10.09 4.83
N LYS A 120 8.44 -11.18 5.51
CA LYS A 120 9.78 -11.78 5.40
C LYS A 120 10.08 -12.16 3.96
N TYR A 121 9.19 -12.94 3.33
CA TYR A 121 9.29 -13.34 1.93
C TYR A 121 9.49 -12.13 1.00
N SER A 122 8.70 -11.08 1.19
CA SER A 122 8.78 -9.89 0.35
C SER A 122 10.12 -9.17 0.47
N ILE A 123 10.66 -9.05 1.68
CA ILE A 123 11.97 -8.44 1.90
C ILE A 123 13.09 -9.33 1.37
N ASP A 124 13.03 -10.64 1.62
CA ASP A 124 14.02 -11.60 1.11
C ASP A 124 14.03 -11.61 -0.42
N ARG A 125 12.86 -11.48 -1.05
CA ARG A 125 12.73 -11.36 -2.50
C ARG A 125 13.43 -10.11 -3.03
N ILE A 126 13.29 -8.96 -2.36
CA ILE A 126 14.02 -7.73 -2.74
C ILE A 126 15.54 -7.92 -2.61
N LEU A 127 15.98 -8.64 -1.57
CA LEU A 127 17.38 -8.91 -1.29
C LEU A 127 17.98 -10.04 -2.13
N ASN A 128 17.17 -10.78 -2.89
CA ASN A 128 17.67 -11.75 -3.84
C ASN A 128 18.14 -11.03 -5.13
N PRO A 129 19.44 -11.09 -5.48
CA PRO A 129 19.95 -10.46 -6.70
C PRO A 129 19.26 -10.95 -7.98
N ASP A 130 18.81 -12.22 -8.02
CA ASP A 130 18.17 -12.82 -9.19
C ASP A 130 16.77 -12.25 -9.44
N THR A 131 16.12 -11.68 -8.41
CA THR A 131 14.86 -10.95 -8.57
C THR A 131 15.04 -9.72 -9.45
N GLY A 132 16.22 -9.09 -9.44
CA GLY A 132 16.45 -7.82 -10.12
C GLY A 132 15.63 -6.66 -9.54
N ALA A 133 15.42 -6.66 -8.21
CA ALA A 133 14.60 -5.67 -7.56
C ALA A 133 15.22 -4.25 -7.65
N THR A 134 14.42 -3.27 -8.06
CA THR A 134 14.89 -1.87 -8.25
C THR A 134 15.30 -1.20 -6.95
N SER A 135 14.78 -1.70 -5.82
CA SER A 135 15.02 -1.22 -4.46
C SER A 135 16.08 -2.01 -3.69
N TYR A 136 16.78 -2.97 -4.31
CA TYR A 136 17.80 -3.80 -3.64
C TYR A 136 18.77 -2.97 -2.78
N ASN A 137 19.28 -1.86 -3.33
CA ASN A 137 20.26 -1.01 -2.65
C ASN A 137 19.72 -0.31 -1.39
N ASP A 138 18.41 -0.12 -1.30
CA ASP A 138 17.76 0.49 -0.14
C ASP A 138 17.59 -0.53 1.01
N PHE A 139 17.56 -1.82 0.67
CA PHE A 139 17.33 -2.93 1.60
C PHE A 139 18.63 -3.66 1.98
N LYS A 140 19.71 -3.57 1.19
CA LYS A 140 20.95 -4.36 1.33
C LYS A 140 21.64 -4.36 2.72
N ASN A 141 21.33 -3.37 3.56
CA ASN A 141 21.87 -3.31 4.93
C ASN A 141 21.00 -4.08 5.94
N ILE A 142 19.89 -4.69 5.51
CA ILE A 142 19.14 -5.66 6.31
C ILE A 142 19.97 -6.94 6.37
N THR A 143 20.31 -7.37 7.58
CA THR A 143 21.09 -8.59 7.81
C THR A 143 20.21 -9.79 8.08
N GLU A 144 19.01 -9.57 8.64
CA GLU A 144 18.07 -10.64 8.97
C GLU A 144 16.65 -10.10 9.08
N VAL A 145 15.68 -10.90 8.63
CA VAL A 145 14.25 -10.68 8.87
C VAL A 145 13.68 -11.92 9.55
N VAL A 146 13.13 -11.73 10.74
CA VAL A 146 12.57 -12.80 11.57
C VAL A 146 11.06 -12.60 11.66
N ALA A 147 10.30 -13.60 11.22
CA ALA A 147 8.88 -13.73 11.58
C ALA A 147 8.83 -14.30 13.00
N VAL A 148 8.71 -13.43 14.00
CA VAL A 148 8.74 -13.81 15.43
C VAL A 148 7.50 -14.62 15.79
N ASP A 149 6.36 -14.18 15.24
CA ASP A 149 5.07 -14.86 15.23
C ASP A 149 4.28 -14.38 14.00
N ASP A 150 3.08 -14.92 13.76
CA ASP A 150 2.24 -14.59 12.60
C ASP A 150 1.99 -13.09 12.38
N HIS A 151 2.09 -12.26 13.43
CA HIS A 151 1.77 -10.84 13.39
C HIS A 151 2.89 -9.95 13.92
N THR A 152 4.11 -10.47 14.04
CA THR A 152 5.28 -9.71 14.50
C THR A 152 6.49 -10.01 13.64
N VAL A 153 7.04 -8.99 13.00
CA VAL A 153 8.27 -9.08 12.22
C VAL A 153 9.37 -8.31 12.93
N ARG A 154 10.55 -8.92 13.06
CA ARG A 154 11.76 -8.24 13.53
C ARG A 154 12.77 -8.15 12.40
N ILE A 155 13.27 -6.95 12.17
CA ILE A 155 14.26 -6.68 11.12
C ILE A 155 15.54 -6.19 11.79
N HIS A 156 16.66 -6.86 11.49
CA HIS A 156 18.00 -6.49 11.93
C HIS A 156 18.78 -5.86 10.78
N ARG A 157 19.56 -4.83 11.10
CA ARG A 157 20.34 -4.07 10.10
C ARG A 157 21.78 -3.90 10.56
N SER A 158 22.70 -3.85 9.60
CA SER A 158 24.14 -3.63 9.82
C SER A 158 24.51 -2.17 10.04
N ALA A 159 23.61 -1.24 9.71
CA ALA A 159 23.82 0.20 9.84
C ALA A 159 22.51 0.92 10.15
N VAL A 160 22.60 2.00 10.93
CA VAL A 160 21.47 2.88 11.23
C VAL A 160 20.99 3.57 9.95
N ASP A 161 19.68 3.64 9.75
CA ASP A 161 19.08 4.42 8.66
C ASP A 161 17.83 5.15 9.15
N PRO A 162 17.92 6.48 9.31
CA PRO A 162 16.78 7.29 9.74
C PRO A 162 15.58 7.22 8.79
N PHE A 163 15.79 6.81 7.53
CA PHE A 163 14.73 6.72 6.52
C PHE A 163 14.20 5.29 6.33
N PHE A 164 14.55 4.33 7.20
CA PHE A 164 14.17 2.94 6.98
C PHE A 164 12.66 2.73 6.88
N ILE A 165 11.85 3.40 7.72
CA ILE A 165 10.38 3.34 7.66
C ILE A 165 9.84 3.86 6.32
N TYR A 166 10.49 4.87 5.74
CA TYR A 166 10.15 5.37 4.41
C TYR A 166 10.44 4.31 3.34
N ARG A 167 11.57 3.59 3.43
CA ARG A 167 11.99 2.58 2.45
C ARG A 167 11.08 1.34 2.45
N ILE A 168 10.62 0.91 3.61
CA ILE A 168 9.67 -0.23 3.76
C ILE A 168 8.19 0.20 3.66
N GLY A 169 7.94 1.47 3.33
CA GLY A 169 6.62 2.03 3.16
C GLY A 169 6.45 2.67 1.79
N GLY A 170 5.24 3.13 1.49
CA GLY A 170 4.96 3.90 0.29
C GLY A 170 5.04 3.08 -0.99
N MET A 171 5.42 3.75 -2.08
CA MET A 171 5.35 3.23 -3.44
C MET A 171 6.58 2.35 -3.76
N GLY A 172 6.36 1.24 -4.46
CA GLY A 172 7.45 0.43 -5.02
C GLY A 172 7.92 -0.71 -4.11
N GLY A 173 9.23 -0.74 -3.80
CA GLY A 173 9.90 -1.90 -3.21
C GLY A 173 9.32 -2.45 -1.91
N GLY A 174 8.73 -1.61 -1.06
CA GLY A 174 8.20 -2.04 0.26
C GLY A 174 6.86 -2.78 0.25
N VAL A 175 6.29 -3.09 -0.93
CA VAL A 175 5.00 -3.80 -0.98
C VAL A 175 5.11 -5.22 -0.43
N VAL A 176 4.06 -5.65 0.26
CA VAL A 176 3.93 -7.01 0.81
C VAL A 176 3.20 -7.89 -0.20
N MET A 177 3.80 -9.03 -0.51
CA MET A 177 3.31 -10.05 -1.44
C MET A 177 3.08 -11.37 -0.69
N PRO A 178 2.09 -12.20 -1.10
CA PRO A 178 1.94 -13.53 -0.53
C PRO A 178 3.21 -14.35 -0.73
N GLU A 179 3.57 -15.15 0.27
CA GLU A 179 4.71 -16.07 0.19
C GLU A 179 4.63 -16.95 -1.07
N GLY A 180 5.74 -17.01 -1.82
CA GLY A 180 5.85 -17.80 -3.06
C GLY A 180 5.15 -17.21 -4.29
N SER A 181 4.54 -16.03 -4.21
CA SER A 181 3.78 -15.45 -5.33
C SER A 181 4.63 -14.78 -6.42
N GLY A 182 5.95 -14.70 -6.26
CA GLY A 182 6.84 -13.89 -7.11
C GLY A 182 6.70 -14.12 -8.62
N ASP A 183 6.43 -15.35 -9.07
CA ASP A 183 6.32 -15.69 -10.49
C ASP A 183 5.06 -15.13 -11.16
N VAL A 184 4.01 -14.83 -10.38
CA VAL A 184 2.74 -14.30 -10.91
C VAL A 184 2.64 -12.78 -10.83
N GLN A 185 3.49 -12.11 -10.05
CA GLN A 185 3.34 -10.67 -9.79
C GLN A 185 3.52 -9.78 -11.03
N GLY A 186 4.21 -10.29 -12.06
CA GLY A 186 4.36 -9.62 -13.35
C GLY A 186 3.16 -9.76 -14.31
N THR A 187 2.20 -10.64 -14.01
CA THR A 187 1.09 -10.99 -14.93
C THR A 187 -0.28 -10.95 -14.26
N ASP A 188 -0.39 -11.50 -13.05
CA ASP A 188 -1.60 -11.54 -12.22
C ASP A 188 -1.25 -11.16 -10.77
N PRO A 189 -1.00 -9.86 -10.50
CA PRO A 189 -0.50 -9.41 -9.21
C PRO A 189 -1.52 -9.60 -8.10
N ILE A 190 -1.06 -10.17 -6.99
CA ILE A 190 -1.86 -10.44 -5.79
C ILE A 190 -1.41 -9.50 -4.68
N GLY A 191 -2.33 -8.66 -4.20
CA GLY A 191 -2.08 -7.72 -3.11
C GLY A 191 -3.19 -7.72 -2.06
N THR A 192 -3.16 -6.72 -1.17
CA THR A 192 -4.13 -6.52 -0.08
C THR A 192 -4.98 -5.26 -0.28
N GLY A 193 -4.73 -4.52 -1.36
CA GLY A 193 -5.33 -3.22 -1.62
C GLY A 193 -6.83 -3.28 -1.91
N PRO A 194 -7.48 -2.11 -1.99
CA PRO A 194 -8.94 -2.03 -2.17
C PRO A 194 -9.45 -2.48 -3.54
N PHE A 195 -8.57 -2.64 -4.54
CA PHE A 195 -8.93 -3.11 -5.88
C PHE A 195 -8.11 -4.36 -6.23
N GLN A 196 -8.70 -5.28 -6.98
CA GLN A 196 -8.03 -6.47 -7.48
C GLN A 196 -7.73 -6.31 -8.97
N PHE A 197 -6.61 -6.87 -9.42
CA PHE A 197 -6.30 -6.98 -10.84
C PHE A 197 -7.31 -7.89 -11.55
N VAL A 198 -7.70 -7.53 -12.78
CA VAL A 198 -8.62 -8.34 -13.59
C VAL A 198 -7.98 -8.71 -14.91
N SER A 199 -7.46 -7.71 -15.63
CA SER A 199 -6.85 -7.92 -16.93
C SER A 199 -6.02 -6.73 -17.36
N ARG A 200 -5.05 -6.98 -18.23
CA ARG A 200 -4.28 -5.99 -18.99
C ARG A 200 -4.11 -6.51 -20.42
N THR A 201 -4.20 -5.62 -21.40
CA THR A 201 -3.99 -5.90 -22.83
C THR A 201 -2.66 -5.36 -23.31
#